data_AF-A0A9J6EA99-F1
#
_entry.id   AF-A0A9J6EA99-F1
#
_cell.length_a   1.000
_cell.length_b   1.000
_cell.length_c   1.000
_cell.angle_alpha   90.00
_cell.angle_beta   90.00
_cell.angle_gamma   90.00
#
_symmetry.space_group_name_H-M   'P 1'
#
loop_
_entity.id
_entity.type
_entity.pdbx_description
1 polymer ?
#
loop_
_entity_poly.entity_id
_entity_poly.type
_entity_poly.pdbx_seq_one_letter_code
_entity_poly.pdbx_strand_id
1 'polypeptide(L)'
;MTLKCTKKGTGMSEEHKSLGLGGSIVMRLVKDLPLYRNFKCYFDSYYTSVGLLQELKSIGIWAVGTIRANRLQGCVLKTDKELRREGRGSYDQKVTKDGDVILVRWQDNGVVNVASSYVGVDDLSTARRWSEATKQHVDIPCPALIKDYNTCMGGVDKMDFLLSLYPLRQRTKKWPVRVICHFVSFAIVNSWLEYVKHAEANRMQRKNTLDLLAFQNEVAMALIMCSKNVAKKRGRPSLQEPSEPPPRKVHNAEPRPVNAVRYDGLNHWPAHSTQPFAQRCKFEGCTSRTRTRCQKCNVSLCLSATENCFSAFHNK
;
A
#
# COMPACT_ATOMS: atom_id res chain seq x y z
N MET A 1 33.12 -0.12 -22.71
CA MET A 1 32.66 -1.38 -22.08
C MET A 1 31.17 -1.52 -22.34
N THR A 2 30.83 -2.24 -23.41
CA THR A 2 29.46 -2.31 -23.96
C THR A 2 28.75 -3.49 -23.32
N LEU A 3 27.85 -3.22 -22.37
CA LEU A 3 27.01 -4.25 -21.78
C LEU A 3 25.94 -4.67 -22.80
N LYS A 4 26.26 -5.70 -23.59
CA LYS A 4 25.25 -6.48 -24.32
C LYS A 4 24.34 -7.15 -23.29
N CYS A 5 23.15 -6.59 -23.08
CA CYS A 5 22.06 -7.26 -22.38
C CYS A 5 21.59 -8.42 -23.26
N THR A 6 22.21 -9.59 -23.06
CA THR A 6 21.71 -10.83 -23.66
C THR A 6 20.44 -11.22 -22.91
N LYS A 7 19.34 -11.34 -23.66
CA LYS A 7 18.08 -11.93 -23.19
C LYS A 7 18.35 -13.38 -22.73
N LYS A 8 18.74 -13.58 -21.48
CA LYS A 8 18.82 -14.90 -20.86
C LYS A 8 18.12 -14.87 -19.51
N GLY A 9 16.97 -15.56 -19.47
CA GLY A 9 16.32 -16.06 -18.25
C GLY A 9 15.52 -15.01 -17.47
N THR A 10 14.24 -14.89 -17.76
CA THR A 10 13.28 -14.65 -16.66
C THR A 10 13.57 -15.71 -15.60
N GLY A 11 13.81 -15.31 -14.34
CA GLY A 11 14.20 -16.21 -13.24
C GLY A 11 13.10 -17.20 -12.86
N MET A 12 12.83 -18.16 -13.75
CA MET A 12 11.91 -19.27 -13.58
C MET A 12 12.60 -20.31 -12.71
N SER A 13 11.95 -20.74 -11.64
CA SER A 13 12.29 -22.01 -11.02
C SER A 13 11.95 -23.12 -12.01
N GLU A 14 12.83 -24.11 -12.15
CA GLU A 14 12.59 -25.27 -13.01
C GLU A 14 11.30 -26.02 -12.62
N GLU A 15 10.94 -25.97 -11.34
CA GLU A 15 9.84 -26.69 -10.71
C GLU A 15 8.43 -26.38 -11.26
N HIS A 16 8.21 -25.20 -11.86
CA HIS A 16 6.87 -24.77 -12.31
C HIS A 16 6.80 -24.31 -13.77
N LYS A 17 7.78 -24.70 -14.61
CA LYS A 17 7.82 -24.31 -16.02
C LYS A 17 6.60 -24.79 -16.81
N SER A 18 6.01 -25.92 -16.43
CA SER A 18 4.81 -26.50 -17.06
C SER A 18 3.58 -25.58 -17.00
N LEU A 19 3.50 -24.69 -16.01
CA LEU A 19 2.40 -23.73 -15.84
C LEU A 19 2.57 -22.44 -16.68
N GLY A 20 3.69 -22.32 -17.40
CA GLY A 20 4.08 -21.10 -18.09
C GLY A 20 4.46 -19.95 -17.16
N LEU A 21 4.85 -18.81 -17.73
CA LEU A 21 5.41 -17.68 -16.99
C LEU A 21 4.47 -17.16 -15.88
N GLY A 22 3.19 -16.99 -16.19
CA GLY A 22 2.19 -16.48 -15.23
C GLY A 22 2.03 -17.40 -14.03
N GLY A 23 1.86 -18.71 -14.26
CA GLY A 23 1.72 -19.68 -13.18
C GLY A 23 2.99 -19.83 -12.35
N SER A 24 4.17 -19.85 -12.98
CA SER A 24 5.46 -19.89 -12.26
C SER A 24 5.62 -18.70 -11.31
N ILE A 25 5.22 -17.49 -11.73
CA ILE A 25 5.27 -16.28 -10.89
C ILE A 25 4.33 -16.42 -9.70
N VAL A 26 3.08 -16.87 -9.92
CA VAL A 26 2.12 -17.07 -8.85
C VAL A 26 2.62 -18.07 -7.83
N MET A 27 3.09 -19.24 -8.27
CA MET A 27 3.63 -20.27 -7.37
C MET A 27 4.80 -19.75 -6.52
N ARG A 28 5.66 -18.90 -7.12
CA ARG A 28 6.74 -18.25 -6.38
C ARG A 28 6.23 -17.25 -5.35
N LEU A 29 5.18 -16.49 -5.65
CA LEU A 29 4.60 -15.49 -4.73
C LEU A 29 3.89 -16.15 -3.54
N VAL A 30 3.29 -17.33 -3.74
CA VAL A 30 2.57 -18.06 -2.67
C VAL A 30 3.46 -19.02 -1.89
N LYS A 31 4.74 -19.19 -2.28
CA LYS A 31 5.67 -20.16 -1.67
C LYS A 31 5.79 -20.03 -0.15
N ASP A 32 5.74 -18.80 0.36
CA ASP A 32 5.90 -18.51 1.78
C ASP A 32 4.56 -18.43 2.54
N LEU A 33 3.43 -18.66 1.85
CA LEU A 33 2.12 -18.69 2.51
C LEU A 33 1.95 -20.01 3.29
N PRO A 34 1.37 -19.97 4.50
CA PRO A 34 1.04 -21.19 5.22
C PRO A 34 0.07 -22.06 4.42
N LEU A 35 0.50 -23.28 4.10
CA LEU A 35 -0.30 -24.24 3.33
C LEU A 35 -1.51 -24.73 4.15
N TYR A 36 -2.57 -25.13 3.44
CA TYR A 36 -3.80 -25.68 4.02
C TYR A 36 -4.51 -24.79 5.06
N ARG A 37 -4.30 -23.47 5.01
CA ARG A 37 -4.97 -22.50 5.89
C ARG A 37 -6.14 -21.76 5.23
N ASN A 38 -6.73 -22.34 4.19
CA ASN A 38 -7.87 -21.76 3.45
C ASN A 38 -7.58 -20.36 2.89
N PHE A 39 -6.33 -20.08 2.51
CA PHE A 39 -6.02 -18.86 1.78
C PHE A 39 -6.75 -18.84 0.43
N LYS A 40 -7.22 -17.66 0.05
CA LYS A 40 -7.90 -17.43 -1.23
C LYS A 40 -7.08 -16.43 -2.04
N CYS A 41 -6.72 -16.82 -3.25
CA CYS A 41 -6.02 -15.97 -4.20
C CYS A 41 -6.95 -15.56 -5.34
N TYR A 42 -6.82 -14.30 -5.76
CA TYR A 42 -7.63 -13.72 -6.83
C TYR A 42 -6.72 -13.23 -7.95
N PHE A 43 -7.01 -13.62 -9.18
CA PHE A 43 -6.12 -13.42 -10.32
C PHE A 43 -6.80 -12.75 -11.52
N ASP A 44 -6.03 -11.96 -12.25
CA ASP A 44 -6.46 -11.47 -13.57
C ASP A 44 -6.36 -12.58 -14.64
N SER A 45 -6.82 -12.26 -15.85
CA SER A 45 -6.76 -13.12 -17.02
C SER A 45 -5.36 -13.49 -17.53
N TYR A 46 -4.34 -12.69 -17.21
CA TYR A 46 -2.96 -12.95 -17.59
C TYR A 46 -2.36 -14.10 -16.78
N TYR A 47 -2.63 -14.16 -15.48
CA TYR A 47 -2.09 -15.20 -14.59
C TYR A 47 -2.93 -16.49 -14.58
N THR A 48 -4.24 -16.38 -14.79
CA THR A 48 -5.16 -17.51 -14.62
C THR A 48 -5.01 -18.58 -15.70
N SER A 49 -4.93 -19.84 -15.27
CA SER A 49 -5.01 -21.05 -16.09
C SER A 49 -5.59 -22.20 -15.27
N VAL A 50 -6.23 -23.17 -15.91
CA VAL A 50 -6.81 -24.33 -15.21
C VAL A 50 -5.73 -25.08 -14.43
N GLY A 51 -4.61 -25.43 -15.06
CA GLY A 51 -3.50 -26.12 -14.39
C GLY A 51 -2.96 -25.38 -13.15
N LEU A 52 -2.88 -24.05 -13.18
CA LEU A 52 -2.49 -23.27 -12.00
C LEU A 52 -3.50 -23.43 -10.85
N LEU A 53 -4.80 -23.42 -11.14
CA LEU A 53 -5.83 -23.57 -10.11
C LEU A 53 -5.80 -24.98 -9.48
N GLN A 54 -5.49 -26.01 -10.27
CA GLN A 54 -5.32 -27.39 -9.79
C GLN A 54 -4.11 -27.49 -8.85
N GLU A 55 -2.97 -26.91 -9.24
CA GLU A 55 -1.76 -26.88 -8.41
C GLU A 55 -1.94 -26.08 -7.11
N LEU A 56 -2.62 -24.92 -7.16
CA LEU A 56 -2.90 -24.16 -5.93
C LEU A 56 -3.80 -24.95 -4.98
N LYS A 57 -4.80 -25.66 -5.53
CA LYS A 57 -5.68 -26.53 -4.76
C LYS A 57 -4.92 -27.70 -4.12
N SER A 58 -3.94 -28.29 -4.80
CA SER A 58 -3.13 -29.39 -4.27
C SER A 58 -2.33 -28.99 -3.03
N ILE A 59 -1.92 -27.72 -2.94
CA ILE A 59 -1.23 -27.14 -1.77
C ILE A 59 -2.17 -26.48 -0.75
N GLY A 60 -3.49 -26.67 -0.90
CA GLY A 60 -4.50 -26.15 0.04
C GLY A 60 -4.75 -24.64 -0.06
N ILE A 61 -4.48 -24.04 -1.22
CA ILE A 61 -4.78 -22.64 -1.54
C ILE A 61 -5.93 -22.60 -2.54
N TRP A 62 -6.98 -21.88 -2.17
CA TRP A 62 -8.15 -21.65 -3.00
C TRP A 62 -7.89 -20.50 -3.98
N ALA A 63 -8.46 -20.56 -5.17
CA ALA A 63 -8.19 -19.61 -6.23
C ALA A 63 -9.43 -19.27 -7.06
N VAL A 64 -9.56 -18.00 -7.41
CA VAL A 64 -10.50 -17.50 -8.43
C VAL A 64 -9.79 -16.57 -9.39
N GLY A 65 -10.09 -16.66 -10.67
CA GLY A 65 -9.59 -15.68 -11.62
C GLY A 65 -10.42 -15.58 -12.87
N THR A 66 -10.38 -14.41 -13.51
CA THR A 66 -10.87 -14.29 -14.88
C THR A 66 -9.99 -15.15 -15.78
N ILE A 67 -10.56 -15.89 -16.72
CA ILE A 67 -9.80 -16.79 -17.61
C ILE A 67 -10.01 -16.40 -19.07
N ARG A 68 -8.97 -16.49 -19.89
CA ARG A 68 -9.09 -16.25 -21.33
C ARG A 68 -9.73 -17.47 -22.00
N ALA A 69 -10.58 -17.24 -23.01
CA ALA A 69 -11.30 -18.31 -23.70
C ALA A 69 -10.38 -19.37 -24.33
N ASN A 70 -9.18 -18.98 -24.76
CA ASN A 70 -8.17 -19.89 -25.30
C ASN A 70 -7.45 -20.75 -24.25
N ARG A 71 -7.75 -20.58 -22.95
CA ARG A 71 -7.13 -21.31 -21.84
C ARG A 71 -8.07 -22.27 -21.11
N LEU A 72 -9.24 -22.56 -21.71
CA LEU A 72 -10.26 -23.45 -21.15
C LEU A 72 -9.93 -24.95 -21.27
N GLN A 73 -8.73 -25.31 -21.72
CA GLN A 73 -8.25 -26.71 -21.88
C GLN A 73 -9.24 -27.65 -22.59
N GLY A 74 -9.89 -27.16 -23.65
CA GLY A 74 -10.84 -27.95 -24.44
C GLY A 74 -12.26 -28.05 -23.83
N CYS A 75 -12.53 -27.37 -22.70
CA CYS A 75 -13.88 -27.23 -22.20
C CYS A 75 -14.72 -26.34 -23.12
N VAL A 76 -15.78 -26.91 -23.71
CA VAL A 76 -16.69 -26.20 -24.61
C VAL A 76 -17.81 -25.59 -23.79
N LEU A 77 -17.75 -24.30 -23.47
CA LEU A 77 -18.87 -23.54 -22.90
C LEU A 77 -19.80 -23.05 -24.01
N LYS A 78 -21.05 -22.70 -23.68
CA LYS A 78 -22.01 -22.04 -24.58
C LYS A 78 -21.35 -20.89 -25.32
N THR A 79 -21.69 -20.71 -26.60
CA THR A 79 -21.06 -19.67 -27.41
C THR A 79 -21.49 -18.27 -26.97
N ASP A 80 -20.66 -17.26 -27.24
CA ASP A 80 -21.01 -15.86 -26.97
C ASP A 80 -22.34 -15.46 -27.62
N LYS A 81 -22.69 -16.04 -28.76
CA LYS A 81 -23.95 -15.78 -29.47
C LYS A 81 -25.14 -16.39 -28.73
N GLU A 82 -25.00 -17.59 -28.18
CA GLU A 82 -26.05 -18.24 -27.38
C GLU A 82 -26.33 -17.47 -26.09
N LEU A 83 -25.29 -17.13 -25.31
CA LEU A 83 -25.47 -16.35 -24.07
C LEU A 83 -26.09 -14.98 -24.33
N ARG A 84 -25.68 -14.29 -25.39
CA ARG A 84 -26.28 -12.99 -25.75
C ARG A 84 -27.76 -13.11 -26.12
N ARG A 85 -28.18 -14.22 -26.72
CA ARG A 85 -29.61 -14.48 -27.02
C ARG A 85 -30.42 -14.79 -25.77
N GLU A 86 -29.84 -15.51 -24.81
CA GLU A 86 -30.46 -15.79 -23.51
C GLU A 86 -30.61 -14.54 -22.64
N GLY A 87 -29.89 -13.47 -22.97
CA GLY A 87 -30.01 -12.17 -22.34
C GLY A 87 -29.00 -11.93 -21.21
N ARG A 88 -29.04 -10.71 -20.67
CA ARG A 88 -28.13 -10.26 -19.61
C ARG A 88 -28.44 -10.99 -18.30
N GLY A 89 -27.41 -11.52 -17.65
CA GLY A 89 -27.53 -12.37 -16.45
C GLY A 89 -27.51 -13.87 -16.75
N SER A 90 -27.56 -14.27 -18.03
CA SER A 90 -27.39 -15.68 -18.42
C SER A 90 -25.97 -16.16 -18.08
N TYR A 91 -25.86 -17.45 -17.78
CA TYR A 91 -24.59 -18.09 -17.49
C TYR A 91 -24.56 -19.53 -18.02
N ASP A 92 -23.34 -20.04 -18.18
CA ASP A 92 -23.04 -21.45 -18.41
C ASP A 92 -21.96 -21.89 -17.43
N GLN A 93 -22.12 -23.08 -16.85
CA GLN A 93 -21.18 -23.63 -15.88
C GLN A 93 -20.76 -25.03 -16.32
N LYS A 94 -19.45 -25.28 -16.27
CA LYS A 94 -18.87 -26.60 -16.44
C LYS A 94 -17.81 -26.86 -15.39
N VAL A 95 -17.62 -28.13 -15.07
CA VAL A 95 -16.53 -28.57 -14.19
C VAL A 95 -15.53 -29.34 -15.06
N THR A 96 -14.24 -29.21 -14.73
CA THR A 96 -13.18 -30.02 -15.33
C THR A 96 -13.45 -31.51 -15.10
N LYS A 97 -12.87 -32.37 -15.94
CA LYS A 97 -13.03 -33.83 -15.81
C LYS A 97 -12.56 -34.35 -14.45
N ASP A 98 -11.54 -33.71 -13.90
CA ASP A 98 -10.96 -34.04 -12.60
C ASP A 98 -11.85 -33.55 -11.43
N GLY A 99 -12.96 -32.85 -11.71
CA GLY A 99 -13.93 -32.38 -10.72
C GLY A 99 -13.42 -31.23 -9.85
N ASP A 100 -12.28 -30.64 -10.21
CA ASP A 100 -11.48 -29.82 -9.29
C ASP A 100 -11.56 -28.32 -9.55
N VAL A 101 -11.88 -27.92 -10.78
CA VAL A 101 -12.00 -26.54 -11.23
C VAL A 101 -13.35 -26.32 -11.90
N ILE A 102 -14.03 -25.27 -11.47
CA ILE A 102 -15.32 -24.82 -12.00
C ILE A 102 -15.05 -23.67 -12.96
N LEU A 103 -15.57 -23.79 -14.18
CA LEU A 103 -15.55 -22.77 -15.22
C LEU A 103 -16.95 -22.20 -15.38
N VAL A 104 -17.06 -20.88 -15.24
CA VAL A 104 -18.31 -20.15 -15.39
C VAL A 104 -18.14 -19.11 -16.49
N ARG A 105 -19.07 -19.11 -17.45
CA ARG A 105 -19.24 -18.04 -18.43
C ARG A 105 -20.49 -17.26 -18.06
N TRP A 106 -20.38 -15.95 -17.95
CA TRP A 106 -21.50 -15.07 -17.56
C TRP A 106 -21.63 -13.89 -18.52
N GLN A 107 -22.86 -13.56 -18.89
CA GLN A 107 -23.19 -12.44 -19.77
C GLN A 107 -23.62 -11.22 -18.96
N ASP A 108 -22.82 -10.17 -18.99
CA ASP A 108 -23.19 -8.83 -18.52
C ASP A 108 -23.35 -7.88 -19.73
N ASN A 109 -22.64 -6.74 -19.74
CA ASN A 109 -22.45 -5.94 -20.95
C ASN A 109 -21.59 -6.69 -21.98
N GLY A 110 -20.73 -7.60 -21.51
CA GLY A 110 -19.94 -8.51 -22.33
C GLY A 110 -19.89 -9.90 -21.70
N VAL A 111 -19.36 -10.86 -22.46
CA VAL A 111 -19.13 -12.22 -21.97
C VAL A 111 -17.86 -12.24 -21.13
N VAL A 112 -17.95 -12.74 -19.90
CA VAL A 112 -16.81 -12.92 -19.00
C VAL A 112 -16.69 -14.40 -18.69
N ASN A 113 -15.46 -14.91 -18.72
CA ASN A 113 -15.14 -16.25 -18.24
C ASN A 113 -14.39 -16.15 -16.92
N VAL A 114 -14.80 -16.95 -15.94
CA VAL A 114 -14.16 -17.05 -14.63
C VAL A 114 -13.90 -18.51 -14.32
N ALA A 115 -12.74 -18.79 -13.76
CA ALA A 115 -12.36 -20.10 -13.26
C ALA A 115 -12.20 -20.04 -11.74
N SER A 116 -12.59 -21.10 -11.06
CA SER A 116 -12.64 -21.17 -9.60
C SER A 116 -12.31 -22.57 -9.10
N SER A 117 -11.58 -22.68 -8.00
CA SER A 117 -11.28 -23.98 -7.38
C SER A 117 -12.20 -24.34 -6.20
N TYR A 118 -13.10 -23.44 -5.78
CA TYR A 118 -13.92 -23.61 -4.56
C TYR A 118 -15.34 -23.03 -4.60
N VAL A 119 -15.63 -22.07 -5.47
CA VAL A 119 -16.96 -21.44 -5.59
C VAL A 119 -17.54 -21.68 -6.98
N GLY A 120 -18.74 -22.26 -7.03
CA GLY A 120 -19.54 -22.43 -8.23
C GLY A 120 -20.67 -21.41 -8.35
N VAL A 121 -21.80 -21.83 -8.94
CA VAL A 121 -22.99 -20.99 -9.15
C VAL A 121 -24.08 -21.23 -8.10
N ASP A 122 -23.84 -22.12 -7.13
CA ASP A 122 -24.87 -22.63 -6.20
C ASP A 122 -25.62 -21.55 -5.42
N ASP A 123 -24.99 -20.38 -5.19
CA ASP A 123 -25.65 -19.19 -4.68
C ASP A 123 -25.83 -18.14 -5.80
N LEU A 124 -27.02 -18.08 -6.38
CA LEU A 124 -27.39 -16.98 -7.27
C LEU A 124 -27.65 -15.72 -6.44
N SER A 125 -26.79 -14.73 -6.62
CA SER A 125 -26.95 -13.41 -6.02
C SER A 125 -27.50 -12.42 -7.04
N THR A 126 -28.07 -11.32 -6.57
CA THR A 126 -28.51 -10.23 -7.43
C THR A 126 -27.44 -9.15 -7.47
N ALA A 127 -26.99 -8.75 -8.66
CA ALA A 127 -26.07 -7.64 -8.84
C ALA A 127 -26.82 -6.44 -9.43
N ARG A 128 -26.88 -5.34 -8.68
CA ARG A 128 -27.45 -4.08 -9.15
C ARG A 128 -26.48 -3.40 -10.11
N ARG A 129 -26.84 -3.29 -11.38
CA ARG A 129 -25.97 -2.71 -12.41
C ARG A 129 -26.70 -1.64 -13.21
N TRP A 130 -25.96 -0.64 -13.66
CA TRP A 130 -26.50 0.32 -14.61
C TRP A 130 -26.79 -0.38 -15.94
N SER A 131 -27.95 -0.10 -16.51
CA SER A 131 -28.33 -0.51 -17.86
C SER A 131 -28.44 0.74 -18.72
N GLU A 132 -27.61 0.80 -19.75
CA GLU A 132 -27.62 1.93 -20.69
C GLU A 132 -28.92 1.97 -21.52
N ALA A 133 -29.47 0.80 -21.85
CA ALA A 133 -30.72 0.66 -22.60
C ALA A 133 -31.93 1.23 -21.86
N THR A 134 -32.02 1.02 -20.55
CA THR A 134 -33.14 1.49 -19.71
C THR A 134 -32.81 2.76 -18.93
N LYS A 135 -31.56 3.26 -19.00
CA LYS A 135 -31.03 4.40 -18.23
C LYS A 135 -31.36 4.32 -16.72
N GLN A 136 -31.37 3.10 -16.19
CA GLN A 136 -31.70 2.82 -14.79
C GLN A 136 -30.83 1.68 -14.26
N HIS A 137 -30.77 1.58 -12.93
CA HIS A 137 -30.19 0.41 -12.28
C HIS A 137 -31.15 -0.77 -12.36
N VAL A 138 -30.69 -1.86 -12.96
CA VAL A 138 -31.41 -3.13 -13.04
C VAL A 138 -30.73 -4.18 -12.19
N ASP A 139 -31.54 -5.07 -11.64
CA ASP A 139 -31.11 -6.18 -10.82
C ASP A 139 -30.92 -7.42 -11.69
N ILE A 140 -29.69 -7.92 -11.75
CA ILE A 140 -29.29 -8.97 -12.68
C ILE A 140 -28.87 -10.20 -11.88
N PRO A 141 -29.34 -11.41 -12.23
CA PRO A 141 -28.83 -12.66 -11.70
C PRO A 141 -27.32 -12.75 -11.93
N CYS A 142 -26.57 -12.92 -10.85
CA CYS A 142 -25.11 -12.90 -10.83
C CYS A 142 -24.62 -14.06 -9.95
N PRO A 143 -23.85 -15.01 -10.52
CA PRO A 143 -23.24 -16.07 -9.73
C PRO A 143 -22.42 -15.50 -8.57
N ALA A 144 -22.55 -16.07 -7.37
CA ALA A 144 -21.78 -15.63 -6.19
C ALA A 144 -20.27 -15.54 -6.46
N LEU A 145 -19.75 -16.42 -7.32
CA LEU A 145 -18.38 -16.38 -7.81
C LEU A 145 -17.95 -15.00 -8.34
N ILE A 146 -18.80 -14.38 -9.15
CA ILE A 146 -18.52 -13.08 -9.78
C ILE A 146 -18.52 -11.97 -8.73
N LYS A 147 -19.41 -12.07 -7.74
CA LYS A 147 -19.47 -11.12 -6.63
C LYS A 147 -18.25 -11.23 -5.73
N ASP A 148 -17.82 -12.44 -5.39
CA ASP A 148 -16.62 -12.69 -4.59
C ASP A 148 -15.38 -12.17 -5.32
N TYR A 149 -15.24 -12.49 -6.61
CA TYR A 149 -14.13 -12.02 -7.44
C TYR A 149 -14.05 -10.48 -7.50
N ASN A 150 -15.17 -9.80 -7.79
CA ASN A 150 -15.18 -8.33 -7.89
C ASN A 150 -14.86 -7.65 -6.55
N THR A 151 -15.18 -8.28 -5.43
CA THR A 151 -14.90 -7.74 -4.09
C THR A 151 -13.41 -7.76 -3.78
N CYS A 152 -12.73 -8.83 -4.21
CA CYS A 152 -11.34 -9.10 -3.82
C CYS A 152 -10.28 -8.72 -4.87
N MET A 153 -10.61 -8.71 -6.16
CA MET A 153 -9.63 -8.49 -7.24
C MET A 153 -8.93 -7.12 -7.17
N GLY A 154 -9.59 -6.10 -6.62
CA GLY A 154 -9.10 -4.71 -6.64
C GLY A 154 -7.99 -4.39 -5.62
N GLY A 155 -7.45 -5.38 -4.91
CA GLY A 155 -6.41 -5.15 -3.89
C GLY A 155 -5.14 -4.50 -4.45
N VAL A 156 -4.65 -5.00 -5.59
CA VAL A 156 -3.44 -4.47 -6.25
C VAL A 156 -3.70 -3.08 -6.83
N ASP A 157 -4.83 -2.89 -7.53
CA ASP A 157 -5.20 -1.59 -8.11
C ASP A 157 -5.36 -0.51 -7.04
N LYS A 158 -5.89 -0.86 -5.86
CA LYS A 158 -5.96 0.06 -4.70
C LYS A 158 -4.57 0.46 -4.23
N MET A 159 -3.62 -0.46 -4.16
CA MET A 159 -2.23 -0.14 -3.81
C MET A 159 -1.60 0.79 -4.85
N ASP A 160 -1.76 0.49 -6.14
CA ASP A 160 -1.25 1.33 -7.24
C ASP A 160 -1.87 2.73 -7.22
N PHE A 161 -3.17 2.82 -6.95
CA PHE A 161 -3.85 4.08 -6.75
C PHE A 161 -3.23 4.87 -5.60
N LEU A 162 -3.06 4.27 -4.41
CA LEU A 162 -2.46 4.94 -3.25
C LEU A 162 -1.02 5.40 -3.53
N LEU A 163 -0.23 4.58 -4.21
CA LEU A 163 1.14 4.91 -4.63
C LEU A 163 1.19 6.08 -5.62
N SER A 164 0.13 6.27 -6.41
CA SER A 164 0.04 7.33 -7.41
C SER A 164 -0.30 8.71 -6.82
N LEU A 165 -0.90 8.77 -5.62
CA LEU A 165 -1.35 10.02 -5.01
C LEU A 165 -0.19 10.94 -4.61
N TYR A 166 0.79 10.41 -3.86
CA TYR A 166 1.90 11.19 -3.30
C TYR A 166 3.27 10.56 -3.58
N PRO A 167 3.65 10.37 -4.85
CA PRO A 167 4.81 9.59 -5.20
C PRO A 167 6.11 10.35 -4.94
N LEU A 168 7.13 9.65 -4.44
CA LEU A 168 8.50 10.18 -4.26
C LEU A 168 9.27 10.24 -5.58
N ARG A 169 8.69 10.86 -6.62
CA ARG A 169 9.28 10.95 -7.96
C ARG A 169 10.39 12.00 -7.99
N GLN A 170 11.64 11.55 -7.96
CA GLN A 170 12.78 12.39 -8.31
C GLN A 170 13.08 12.29 -9.80
N ARG A 171 13.37 13.43 -10.45
CA ARG A 171 13.85 13.45 -11.85
C ARG A 171 15.27 12.89 -11.89
N THR A 172 15.40 11.62 -12.28
CA THR A 172 16.69 10.94 -12.38
C THR A 172 16.72 9.96 -13.55
N LYS A 173 17.87 9.89 -14.23
CA LYS A 173 18.13 8.87 -15.26
C LYS A 173 18.56 7.52 -14.65
N LYS A 174 18.94 7.50 -13.37
CA LYS A 174 19.42 6.29 -12.68
C LYS A 174 18.22 5.43 -12.25
N TRP A 175 18.01 4.31 -12.93
CA TRP A 175 16.90 3.39 -12.60
C TRP A 175 16.91 2.85 -11.16
N PRO A 176 18.06 2.58 -10.49
CA PRO A 176 18.04 2.07 -9.11
C PRO A 176 17.43 3.06 -8.13
N VAL A 177 17.67 4.36 -8.35
CA VAL A 177 17.09 5.42 -7.51
C VAL A 177 15.56 5.42 -7.62
N ARG A 178 15.01 5.22 -8.83
CA ARG A 178 13.55 5.10 -9.03
C ARG A 178 12.97 3.90 -8.29
N VAL A 179 13.67 2.77 -8.28
CA VAL A 179 13.25 1.56 -7.58
C VAL A 179 13.27 1.76 -6.06
N ILE A 180 14.34 2.34 -5.51
CA ILE A 180 14.42 2.64 -4.08
C ILE A 180 13.31 3.60 -3.65
N CYS A 181 13.09 4.70 -4.39
CA CYS A 181 12.01 5.64 -4.09
C CYS A 181 10.63 4.96 -4.12
N HIS A 182 10.39 4.06 -5.08
CA HIS A 182 9.15 3.30 -5.15
C HIS A 182 8.96 2.40 -3.91
N PHE A 183 9.99 1.66 -3.48
CA PHE A 183 9.90 0.83 -2.28
C PHE A 183 9.71 1.65 -0.99
N VAL A 184 10.28 2.86 -0.91
CA VAL A 184 10.01 3.77 0.21
C VAL A 184 8.54 4.22 0.20
N SER A 185 8.00 4.63 -0.95
CA SER A 185 6.57 4.94 -1.08
C SER A 185 5.69 3.73 -0.72
N PHE A 186 6.06 2.53 -1.17
CA PHE A 186 5.36 1.28 -0.85
C PHE A 186 5.36 0.99 0.66
N ALA A 187 6.49 1.15 1.34
CA ALA A 187 6.58 1.00 2.79
C ALA A 187 5.72 2.03 3.54
N ILE A 188 5.69 3.29 3.09
CA ILE A 188 4.86 4.35 3.69
C ILE A 188 3.38 4.01 3.54
N VAL A 189 2.93 3.60 2.35
CA VAL A 189 1.53 3.23 2.11
C VAL A 189 1.13 2.02 2.95
N ASN A 190 1.96 0.98 3.02
CA ASN A 190 1.69 -0.18 3.89
C ASN A 190 1.60 0.22 5.37
N SER A 191 2.52 1.07 5.83
CA SER A 191 2.51 1.56 7.21
C SER A 191 1.25 2.39 7.51
N TRP A 192 0.80 3.18 6.54
CA TRP A 192 -0.45 3.94 6.67
C TRP A 192 -1.68 3.03 6.71
N LEU A 193 -1.74 1.99 5.88
CA LEU A 193 -2.83 1.01 5.90
C LEU A 193 -2.91 0.30 7.25
N GLU A 194 -1.78 -0.11 7.82
CA GLU A 194 -1.73 -0.70 9.16
C GLU A 194 -2.12 0.31 10.25
N TYR A 195 -1.70 1.56 10.14
CA TYR A 195 -2.13 2.64 11.02
C TYR A 195 -3.66 2.84 10.99
N VAL A 196 -4.27 2.84 9.81
CA VAL A 196 -5.73 2.99 9.65
C VAL A 196 -6.46 1.82 10.30
N LYS A 197 -6.03 0.58 10.05
CA LYS A 197 -6.61 -0.62 10.70
C LYS A 197 -6.51 -0.53 12.23
N HIS A 198 -5.36 -0.12 12.74
CA HIS A 198 -5.13 0.05 14.18
C HIS A 198 -6.03 1.16 14.76
N ALA A 199 -6.17 2.28 14.06
CA ALA A 199 -7.04 3.38 14.49
C ALA A 199 -8.52 2.96 14.53
N GLU A 200 -8.97 2.17 13.56
CA GLU A 200 -10.33 1.58 13.52
C GLU A 200 -10.56 0.61 14.68
N ALA A 201 -9.61 -0.30 14.94
CA ALA A 201 -9.69 -1.24 16.05
C ALA A 201 -9.79 -0.54 17.42
N ASN A 202 -9.12 0.63 17.56
CA ASN A 202 -9.19 1.47 18.75
C ASN A 202 -10.36 2.47 18.74
N ARG A 203 -11.29 2.37 17.77
CA ARG A 203 -12.48 3.23 17.64
C ARG A 203 -12.13 4.73 17.61
N MET A 204 -10.99 5.09 17.02
CA MET A 204 -10.61 6.48 16.87
C MET A 204 -11.58 7.19 15.91
N GLN A 205 -12.01 8.40 16.28
CA GLN A 205 -12.83 9.21 15.39
C GLN A 205 -12.05 9.56 14.13
N ARG A 206 -12.68 9.50 12.96
CA ARG A 206 -12.05 9.80 11.66
C ARG A 206 -11.38 11.19 11.60
N LYS A 207 -11.92 12.17 12.34
CA LYS A 207 -11.33 13.52 12.47
C LYS A 207 -9.96 13.52 13.18
N ASN A 208 -9.68 12.49 13.97
CA ASN A 208 -8.44 12.29 14.72
C ASN A 208 -7.51 11.27 14.04
N THR A 209 -7.87 10.76 12.87
CA THR A 209 -7.02 9.85 12.08
C THR A 209 -6.35 10.63 10.96
N LEU A 210 -5.05 10.39 10.76
CA LEU A 210 -4.28 11.03 9.70
C LEU A 210 -4.68 10.44 8.33
N ASP A 211 -4.96 11.33 7.38
CA ASP A 211 -4.98 10.94 5.97
C ASP A 211 -3.57 10.57 5.48
N LEU A 212 -3.47 10.03 4.28
CA LEU A 212 -2.20 9.52 3.74
C LEU A 212 -1.13 10.63 3.65
N LEU A 213 -1.52 11.85 3.26
CA LEU A 213 -0.57 12.96 3.12
C LEU A 213 -0.07 13.44 4.49
N ALA A 214 -0.97 13.62 5.45
CA ALA A 214 -0.64 13.99 6.81
C ALA A 214 0.25 12.93 7.48
N PHE A 215 -0.06 11.66 7.29
CA PHE A 215 0.76 10.55 7.77
C PHE A 215 2.16 10.57 7.15
N GLN A 216 2.27 10.75 5.83
CA GLN A 216 3.56 10.85 5.14
C GLN A 216 4.39 12.04 5.63
N ASN A 217 3.75 13.19 5.89
CA ASN A 217 4.41 14.37 6.45
C ASN A 217 4.91 14.12 7.88
N GLU A 218 4.12 13.46 8.72
CA GLU A 218 4.52 13.07 10.09
C GLU A 218 5.74 12.15 10.07
N VAL A 219 5.76 11.13 9.18
CA VAL A 219 6.90 10.24 8.99
C VAL A 219 8.15 11.02 8.54
N ALA A 220 8.01 11.92 7.57
CA ALA A 220 9.11 12.74 7.08
C ALA A 220 9.70 13.63 8.19
N MET A 221 8.84 14.31 8.95
CA MET A 221 9.25 15.17 10.06
C MET A 221 9.92 14.38 11.19
N ALA A 222 9.41 13.19 11.51
CA ALA A 222 10.03 12.31 12.49
C ALA A 222 11.46 11.92 12.08
N LEU A 223 11.65 11.50 10.83
CA LEU A 223 12.97 11.12 10.29
C LEU A 223 13.96 12.30 10.27
N ILE A 224 13.49 13.49 9.88
CA ILE A 224 14.31 14.71 9.88
C ILE A 224 14.74 15.09 11.30
N MET A 225 13.85 14.99 12.29
CA MET A 225 14.16 15.37 13.67
C MET A 225 15.06 14.35 14.37
N CYS A 226 14.86 13.05 14.14
CA CYS A 226 15.74 12.02 14.68
C CYS A 226 17.17 12.11 14.13
N SER A 227 17.34 12.57 12.88
CA SER A 227 18.65 12.66 12.23
C SER A 227 19.45 13.93 12.54
N LYS A 228 18.91 14.91 13.29
CA LYS A 228 19.62 16.16 13.65
C LYS A 228 20.87 15.96 14.50
N ASN A 229 21.03 14.79 15.14
CA ASN A 229 22.23 14.46 15.92
C ASN A 229 23.42 14.03 15.06
N VAL A 230 23.27 13.87 13.74
CA VAL A 230 24.43 13.67 12.87
C VAL A 230 25.12 15.02 12.73
N ALA A 231 26.22 15.20 13.47
CA ALA A 231 27.09 16.37 13.35
C ALA A 231 27.26 16.70 11.86
N LYS A 232 26.87 17.91 11.45
CA LYS A 232 27.12 18.38 10.08
C LYS A 232 28.59 18.13 9.82
N LYS A 233 28.93 17.17 8.94
CA LYS A 233 30.30 17.03 8.46
C LYS A 233 30.66 18.39 7.91
N ARG A 234 31.58 19.11 8.58
CA ARG A 234 32.06 20.41 8.12
C ARG A 234 32.47 20.21 6.67
N GLY A 235 31.77 20.86 5.75
CA GLY A 235 32.22 20.95 4.37
C GLY A 235 33.62 21.57 4.36
N ARG A 236 34.38 21.29 3.30
CA ARG A 236 35.68 21.93 3.07
C ARG A 236 35.51 23.46 3.22
N PRO A 237 36.32 24.14 4.05
CA PRO A 237 36.26 25.59 4.18
C PRO A 237 36.31 26.23 2.79
N SER A 238 35.36 27.11 2.50
CA SER A 238 35.45 27.95 1.30
C SER A 238 36.65 28.88 1.46
N LEU A 239 37.50 28.95 0.43
CA LEU A 239 38.63 29.89 0.37
C LEU A 239 38.18 31.31 -0.03
N GLN A 240 36.90 31.50 -0.34
CA GLN A 240 36.34 32.81 -0.68
C GLN A 240 35.69 33.44 0.55
N GLU A 241 36.12 34.64 0.90
CA GLU A 241 35.40 35.49 1.83
C GLU A 241 33.99 35.78 1.28
N PRO A 242 32.93 35.67 2.09
CA PRO A 242 31.58 35.96 1.62
C PRO A 242 31.47 37.44 1.25
N SER A 243 31.29 37.74 -0.03
CA SER A 243 31.12 39.11 -0.54
C SER A 243 29.75 39.72 -0.23
N GLU A 244 28.82 38.95 0.36
CA GLU A 244 27.48 39.42 0.70
C GLU A 244 27.06 38.96 2.10
N PRO A 245 26.37 39.81 2.88
CA PRO A 245 25.77 39.38 4.13
C PRO A 245 24.77 38.26 3.87
N PRO A 246 24.73 37.22 4.71
CA PRO A 246 23.79 36.12 4.53
C PRO A 246 22.35 36.67 4.50
N PRO A 247 21.48 36.14 3.62
CA PRO A 247 20.09 36.59 3.54
C PRO A 247 19.46 36.54 4.93
N ARG A 248 18.74 37.61 5.31
CA ARG A 248 18.03 37.69 6.59
C ARG A 248 17.18 36.44 6.75
N LYS A 249 17.43 35.67 7.81
CA LYS A 249 16.61 34.49 8.14
C LYS A 249 15.16 34.96 8.26
N VAL A 250 14.31 34.54 7.32
CA VAL A 250 12.87 34.71 7.44
C VAL A 250 12.46 34.13 8.79
N HIS A 251 11.70 34.90 9.56
CA HIS A 251 11.32 34.57 10.94
C HIS A 251 10.25 33.46 10.96
N ASN A 252 10.55 32.33 10.33
CA ASN A 252 9.70 31.15 10.39
C ASN A 252 9.82 30.60 11.82
N ALA A 253 8.70 30.58 12.54
CA ALA A 253 8.65 29.88 13.81
C ALA A 253 9.11 28.44 13.59
N GLU A 254 10.09 27.98 14.37
CA GLU A 254 10.54 26.59 14.26
C GLU A 254 9.33 25.66 14.51
N PRO A 255 9.06 24.71 13.59
CA PRO A 255 7.91 23.84 13.72
C PRO A 255 8.04 23.01 15.00
N ARG A 256 6.92 22.86 15.72
CA ARG A 256 6.86 21.97 16.89
C ARG A 256 7.21 20.54 16.47
N PRO A 257 7.92 19.79 17.34
CA PRO A 257 8.22 18.39 17.08
C PRO A 257 6.94 17.56 17.02
N VAL A 258 6.93 16.57 16.11
CA VAL A 258 5.85 15.60 15.97
C VAL A 258 5.72 14.74 17.22
N ASN A 259 4.51 14.26 17.52
CA ASN A 259 4.23 13.49 18.73
C ASN A 259 5.07 12.22 18.84
N ALA A 260 5.37 11.56 17.72
CA ALA A 260 6.24 10.38 17.70
C ALA A 260 7.65 10.67 18.25
N VAL A 261 8.21 11.84 17.92
CA VAL A 261 9.53 12.27 18.42
C VAL A 261 9.41 12.81 19.84
N ARG A 262 8.31 13.50 20.15
CA ARG A 262 8.06 14.12 21.45
C ARG A 262 7.92 13.09 22.58
N TYR A 263 7.25 11.96 22.30
CA TYR A 263 6.90 10.94 23.28
C TYR A 263 7.70 9.63 23.15
N ASP A 264 8.79 9.62 22.38
CA ASP A 264 9.60 8.39 22.25
C ASP A 264 10.47 8.08 23.47
N GLY A 265 10.55 8.98 24.45
CA GLY A 265 11.31 8.76 25.69
C GLY A 265 12.83 8.68 25.50
N LEU A 266 13.34 8.94 24.29
CA LEU A 266 14.76 8.72 23.95
C LEU A 266 15.47 10.05 23.71
N ASN A 267 16.62 10.26 24.37
CA ASN A 267 17.55 11.38 24.09
C ASN A 267 16.95 12.80 24.24
N HIS A 268 15.95 12.99 25.11
CA HIS A 268 15.42 14.32 25.46
C HIS A 268 16.17 14.92 26.63
N TRP A 269 17.39 15.41 26.38
CA TRP A 269 18.22 16.00 27.43
C TRP A 269 18.02 17.52 27.54
N PRO A 270 17.85 18.06 28.76
CA PRO A 270 17.84 19.50 28.97
C PRO A 270 19.26 20.06 28.78
N ALA A 271 19.37 21.16 28.04
CA ALA A 271 20.59 21.92 27.89
C ALA A 271 20.32 23.41 28.05
N HIS A 272 21.30 24.15 28.55
CA HIS A 272 21.21 25.60 28.57
C HIS A 272 21.38 26.17 27.15
N SER A 273 20.49 27.08 26.78
CA SER A 273 20.57 27.85 25.57
C SER A 273 21.77 28.78 25.64
N THR A 274 22.57 28.81 24.58
CA THR A 274 23.69 29.74 24.40
C THR A 274 23.24 31.14 23.98
N GLN A 275 21.93 31.36 23.79
CA GLN A 275 21.40 32.66 23.43
C GLN A 275 21.47 33.66 24.62
N PRO A 276 21.73 34.95 24.34
CA PRO A 276 21.92 35.95 25.40
C PRO A 276 20.65 36.22 26.22
N PHE A 277 19.47 35.93 25.68
CA PHE A 277 18.18 36.14 26.36
C PHE A 277 17.40 34.84 26.54
N ALA A 278 16.62 34.78 27.63
CA ALA A 278 15.71 33.67 27.89
C ALA A 278 14.56 33.66 26.87
N GLN A 279 14.23 32.46 26.38
CA GLN A 279 13.16 32.23 25.41
C GLN A 279 11.85 31.95 26.13
N ARG A 280 10.70 32.26 25.51
CA ARG A 280 9.40 31.91 26.07
C ARG A 280 9.22 30.38 26.05
N CYS A 281 8.72 29.82 27.14
CA CYS A 281 8.36 28.41 27.21
C CYS A 281 7.33 28.08 26.12
N LYS A 282 7.55 26.98 25.41
CA LYS A 282 6.70 26.55 24.29
C LYS A 282 5.65 25.52 24.70
N PHE A 283 5.56 25.17 25.99
CA PHE A 283 4.49 24.35 26.53
C PHE A 283 3.16 25.12 26.48
N GLU A 284 2.06 24.42 26.22
CA GLU A 284 0.73 25.04 26.09
C GLU A 284 0.28 25.64 27.42
N GLY A 285 -0.23 26.87 27.39
CA GLY A 285 -0.64 27.60 28.59
C GLY A 285 0.48 28.24 29.41
N CYS A 286 1.76 27.99 29.11
CA CYS A 286 2.87 28.58 29.85
C CYS A 286 3.28 29.97 29.32
N THR A 287 3.46 30.93 30.22
CA THR A 287 3.90 32.31 29.91
C THR A 287 5.34 32.59 30.34
N SER A 288 5.94 31.70 31.14
CA SER A 288 7.28 31.82 31.70
C SER A 288 8.39 31.84 30.63
N ARG A 289 9.53 32.42 31.00
CA ARG A 289 10.76 32.46 30.18
C ARG A 289 11.80 31.51 30.76
N THR A 290 12.48 30.77 29.89
CA THR A 290 13.43 29.72 30.26
C THR A 290 14.71 29.85 29.44
N ARG A 291 15.83 29.47 30.06
CA ARG A 291 17.11 29.24 29.36
C ARG A 291 17.33 27.76 29.06
N THR A 292 16.42 26.88 29.45
CA THR A 292 16.53 25.44 29.23
C THR A 292 15.84 25.06 27.92
N ARG A 293 16.53 24.27 27.10
CA ARG A 293 16.03 23.74 25.83
C ARG A 293 16.26 22.24 25.75
N CYS A 294 15.35 21.51 25.09
CA CYS A 294 15.59 20.11 24.76
C CYS A 294 16.60 20.02 23.61
N GLN A 295 17.66 19.24 23.75
CA GLN A 295 18.69 19.07 22.72
C GLN A 295 18.13 18.47 21.42
N LYS A 296 17.22 17.49 21.55
CA LYS A 296 16.61 16.76 20.43
C LYS A 296 15.49 17.55 19.75
N CYS A 297 14.55 18.07 20.55
CA CYS A 297 13.41 18.83 20.03
C CYS A 297 13.76 20.27 19.64
N ASN A 298 14.87 20.82 20.15
CA ASN A 298 15.25 22.23 20.03
C ASN A 298 14.22 23.23 20.61
N VAL A 299 13.31 22.74 21.47
CA VAL A 299 12.23 23.54 22.06
C VAL A 299 12.64 24.06 23.44
N SER A 300 12.36 25.34 23.72
CA SER A 300 12.59 25.95 25.03
C SER A 300 11.45 25.61 26.00
N LEU A 301 11.78 24.98 27.13
CA LEU A 301 10.82 24.46 28.12
C LEU A 301 11.28 24.81 29.54
N CYS A 302 10.33 25.13 30.43
CA CYS A 302 10.64 25.36 31.84
C CYS A 302 11.13 24.06 32.49
N LEU A 303 12.20 24.19 33.26
CA LEU A 303 12.73 23.16 34.13
C LEU A 303 13.17 23.86 35.42
N SER A 304 12.22 24.11 36.30
CA SER A 304 12.43 24.67 37.65
C SER A 304 11.72 23.79 38.69
N ALA A 305 11.97 24.07 39.97
CA ALA A 305 11.27 23.39 41.06
C ALA A 305 9.75 23.65 41.05
N THR A 306 9.32 24.80 40.52
CA THR A 306 7.91 25.23 40.47
C THR A 306 7.22 24.87 39.16
N GLU A 307 7.94 24.78 38.05
CA GLU A 307 7.40 24.49 36.72
C GLU A 307 8.26 23.45 35.98
N ASN A 308 7.73 22.23 35.82
CA ASN A 308 8.37 21.15 35.08
C ASN A 308 7.70 20.90 33.72
N CYS A 309 7.59 21.96 32.91
CA CYS A 309 7.08 21.87 31.55
C CYS A 309 7.92 20.93 30.66
N PHE A 310 9.21 20.73 30.99
CA PHE A 310 10.07 19.80 30.26
C PHE A 310 9.56 18.37 30.33
N SER A 311 9.22 17.88 31.53
CA SER A 311 8.65 16.54 31.70
C SER A 311 7.26 16.44 31.07
N ALA A 312 6.37 17.41 31.34
CA ALA A 312 5.01 17.42 30.80
C ALA A 312 4.97 17.52 29.26
N PHE A 313 5.99 18.12 28.64
CA PHE A 313 6.10 18.13 27.19
C PHE A 313 6.47 16.75 26.66
N HIS A 314 7.42 16.02 27.24
CA HIS A 314 7.90 14.76 26.65
C HIS A 314 7.15 13.50 27.13
N ASN A 315 6.27 13.64 28.12
CA ASN A 315 5.45 12.56 28.65
C ASN A 315 3.98 12.74 28.22
N LYS A 316 3.29 11.61 28.02
CA LYS A 316 1.89 11.57 27.60
C LYS A 316 0.97 11.37 28.80
#